data_AF-A0A1W0E3Y8-F1
#
_entry.id   AF-A0A1W0E3Y8-F1
#
_cell.length_a   1.000
_cell.length_b   1.000
_cell.length_c   1.000
_cell.angle_alpha   90.00
_cell.angle_beta   90.00
_cell.angle_gamma   90.00
#
_symmetry.space_group_name_H-M   'P 1'
#
loop_
_entity.id
_entity.type
_entity.pdbx_description
1 polymer ?
#
loop_
_entity_poly.entity_id
_entity_poly.type
_entity_poly.pdbx_seq_one_letter_code
_entity_poly.pdbx_strand_id
1 'polypeptide(L)'
;MRQLKHHEKKLLKKVNLDEWNSKREQLVCTKYLLHDRNTYVKYNIIVGKIRKLTESLARLNYTTTNISNIRNTTNDKNNKNSSTNNTANNIVIKEYIGKKLINKLYDMGIIEEKKLSECLKITVSDFCKRRLPIVIAHKKMVENYKDADKFVQHGHIKVGTEVVSDPSILISKSAEEYIKWKEGSKIKRKLDEIHGDVDDFEYL
;
A
#
# COMPACT_ATOMS: atom_id res chain seq x y z
N MET A 1 -32.74 12.81 12.94
CA MET A 1 -33.06 14.11 13.58
C MET A 1 -34.04 14.89 12.72
N ARG A 2 -34.80 15.84 13.30
CA ARG A 2 -35.69 16.73 12.52
C ARG A 2 -34.87 17.72 11.68
N GLN A 3 -35.44 18.15 10.54
CA GLN A 3 -34.81 19.19 9.74
C GLN A 3 -34.88 20.56 10.44
N LEU A 4 -33.76 21.27 10.47
CA LEU A 4 -33.65 22.61 11.07
C LEU A 4 -34.29 23.67 10.17
N LYS A 5 -35.02 24.61 10.77
CA LYS A 5 -35.59 25.79 10.09
C LYS A 5 -34.48 26.76 9.68
N HIS A 6 -34.79 27.67 8.76
CA HIS A 6 -33.80 28.63 8.23
C HIS A 6 -33.07 29.44 9.32
N HIS A 7 -33.79 29.95 10.32
CA HIS A 7 -33.19 30.70 11.43
C HIS A 7 -32.33 29.80 12.34
N GLU A 8 -32.75 28.56 12.59
CA GLU A 8 -31.99 27.58 13.36
C GLU A 8 -30.68 27.22 12.65
N LYS A 9 -30.71 27.00 11.33
CA LYS A 9 -29.50 26.79 10.50
C LYS A 9 -28.59 28.02 10.49
N LYS A 10 -29.16 29.23 10.52
CA LYS A 10 -28.38 30.48 10.57
C LYS A 10 -27.63 30.64 11.89
N LEU A 11 -28.19 30.16 13.00
CA LEU A 11 -27.54 30.10 14.32
C LEU A 11 -26.53 28.94 14.43
N LEU A 12 -26.87 27.78 13.88
CA LEU A 12 -26.12 26.52 14.02
C LEU A 12 -25.23 26.20 12.80
N LYS A 13 -24.65 27.21 12.15
CA LYS A 13 -23.87 27.02 10.91
C LYS A 13 -22.65 26.10 11.04
N LYS A 14 -22.04 26.02 12.24
CA LYS A 14 -20.85 25.21 12.52
C LYS A 14 -21.18 23.89 13.24
N VAL A 15 -22.46 23.66 13.57
CA VAL A 15 -22.89 22.50 14.36
C VAL A 15 -23.42 21.44 13.40
N ASN A 16 -22.52 20.57 12.95
CA ASN A 16 -22.87 19.34 12.24
C ASN A 16 -22.55 18.16 13.15
N LEU A 17 -23.57 17.56 13.77
CA LEU A 17 -23.40 16.42 14.68
C LEU A 17 -22.94 15.15 13.94
N ASP A 18 -23.31 15.01 12.67
CA ASP A 18 -22.94 13.86 11.82
C ASP A 18 -21.54 13.98 11.21
N GLU A 19 -20.99 15.20 11.12
CA GLU A 19 -19.69 15.46 10.49
C GLU A 19 -18.58 15.61 11.54
N TRP A 20 -18.35 14.56 12.32
CA TRP A 20 -17.10 14.47 13.08
C TRP A 20 -15.96 14.08 12.14
N ASN A 21 -14.74 14.60 12.37
CA ASN A 21 -13.56 14.62 11.48
C ASN A 21 -13.04 13.26 10.92
N SER A 22 -13.77 12.15 11.08
CA SER A 22 -13.35 10.77 10.78
C SER A 22 -14.09 10.14 9.58
N LYS A 23 -14.79 10.91 8.74
CA LYS A 23 -15.53 10.36 7.57
C LYS A 23 -14.66 9.48 6.65
N ARG A 24 -13.46 9.95 6.29
CA ARG A 24 -12.55 9.20 5.39
C ARG A 24 -12.11 7.87 5.99
N GLU A 25 -11.78 7.89 7.28
CA GLU A 25 -11.40 6.71 8.02
C GLU A 25 -12.56 5.70 8.09
N GLN A 26 -13.76 6.15 8.48
CA GLN A 26 -14.95 5.31 8.53
C GLN A 26 -15.25 4.70 7.16
N LEU A 27 -15.18 5.49 6.08
CA LEU A 27 -15.38 4.99 4.72
C LEU A 27 -14.37 3.90 4.35
N VAL A 28 -13.08 4.10 4.66
CA VAL A 28 -12.04 3.10 4.38
C VAL A 28 -12.23 1.85 5.24
N CYS A 29 -12.51 2.00 6.54
CA CYS A 29 -12.77 0.88 7.44
C CYS A 29 -13.96 0.05 7.00
N THR A 30 -15.07 0.69 6.63
CA THR A 30 -16.27 0.00 6.14
C THR A 30 -16.02 -0.64 4.78
N LYS A 31 -15.33 0.05 3.86
CA LYS A 31 -15.09 -0.45 2.51
C LYS A 31 -14.20 -1.68 2.48
N TYR A 32 -13.13 -1.70 3.27
CA TYR A 32 -12.14 -2.80 3.28
C TYR A 32 -12.26 -3.71 4.51
N LEU A 33 -13.34 -3.59 5.29
CA LEU A 33 -13.60 -4.40 6.49
C LEU A 33 -12.36 -4.46 7.40
N LEU A 34 -11.89 -3.30 7.85
CA LEU A 34 -10.82 -3.23 8.84
C LEU A 34 -11.41 -3.54 10.22
N HIS A 35 -10.90 -4.58 10.89
CA HIS A 35 -11.33 -4.95 12.25
C HIS A 35 -11.01 -3.86 13.27
N ASP A 36 -9.78 -3.35 13.22
CA ASP A 36 -9.29 -2.36 14.18
C ASP A 36 -9.11 -0.99 13.54
N ARG A 37 -9.61 0.04 14.22
CA ARG A 37 -9.27 1.45 13.95
C ARG A 37 -7.74 1.67 13.99
N ASN A 38 -7.05 0.99 14.88
CA ASN A 38 -5.60 1.08 15.03
C ASN A 38 -4.85 0.71 13.73
N THR A 39 -5.38 -0.24 12.96
CA THR A 39 -4.78 -0.67 11.70
C THR A 39 -4.80 0.47 10.67
N TYR A 40 -5.91 1.20 10.58
CA TYR A 40 -5.99 2.39 9.72
C TYR A 40 -4.97 3.47 10.16
N VAL A 41 -4.90 3.76 11.45
CA VAL A 41 -3.97 4.77 12.00
C VAL A 41 -2.51 4.40 11.68
N LYS A 42 -2.13 3.13 11.86
CA LYS A 42 -0.79 2.62 11.51
C LYS A 42 -0.48 2.84 10.03
N TYR A 43 -1.38 2.48 9.14
CA TYR A 43 -1.20 2.69 7.70
C TYR A 43 -1.10 4.18 7.34
N ASN A 44 -1.93 5.03 7.96
CA ASN A 44 -1.87 6.47 7.72
C ASN A 44 -0.51 7.07 8.15
N ILE A 45 0.04 6.62 9.28
CA ILE A 45 1.38 7.03 9.72
C ILE A 45 2.45 6.58 8.72
N ILE A 46 2.38 5.34 8.22
CA ILE A 46 3.32 4.79 7.25
C ILE A 46 3.28 5.60 5.93
N VAL A 47 2.08 5.86 5.41
CA VAL A 47 1.88 6.69 4.20
C VAL A 47 2.48 8.08 4.42
N GLY A 48 2.25 8.69 5.59
CA GLY A 48 2.84 9.98 5.95
C GLY A 48 4.37 9.95 5.95
N LYS A 49 4.99 8.89 6.50
CA LYS A 49 6.45 8.71 6.49
C LYS A 49 6.99 8.55 5.05
N ILE A 50 6.32 7.76 4.22
CA ILE A 50 6.71 7.55 2.81
C ILE A 50 6.65 8.87 2.04
N ARG A 51 5.57 9.65 2.20
CA ARG A 51 5.43 10.97 1.56
C ARG A 51 6.49 11.95 2.02
N LYS A 52 6.72 12.06 3.33
CA LYS A 52 7.79 12.91 3.88
C LYS A 52 9.16 12.53 3.32
N LEU A 53 9.47 11.24 3.25
CA LEU A 53 10.72 10.77 2.65
C LEU A 53 10.80 11.13 1.16
N THR A 54 9.71 10.95 0.42
CA THR A 54 9.60 11.30 -1.00
C THR A 54 9.81 12.79 -1.23
N GLU A 55 9.21 13.65 -0.39
CA GLU A 55 9.39 15.10 -0.42
C GLU A 55 10.82 15.51 -0.07
N SER A 56 11.43 14.90 0.94
CA SER A 56 12.85 15.11 1.29
C SER A 56 13.77 14.72 0.13
N LEU A 57 13.51 13.59 -0.53
CA LEU A 57 14.25 13.16 -1.73
C LEU A 57 14.04 14.12 -2.90
N ALA A 58 12.84 14.66 -3.09
CA ALA A 58 12.56 15.64 -4.13
C ALA A 58 13.33 16.95 -3.89
N ARG A 59 13.42 17.41 -2.63
CA ARG A 59 14.14 18.63 -2.23
C ARG A 59 15.67 18.50 -2.30
N LEU A 60 16.22 17.29 -2.18
CA LEU A 60 17.65 17.07 -2.40
C LEU A 60 17.97 17.40 -3.86
N ASN A 61 18.58 18.56 -4.10
CA ASN A 61 18.79 19.15 -5.42
C ASN A 61 19.39 18.15 -6.43
N TYR A 62 18.83 18.12 -7.65
CA TYR A 62 19.57 17.70 -8.82
C TYR A 62 20.42 18.90 -9.26
N THR A 63 21.75 18.78 -9.21
CA THR A 63 22.50 19.51 -10.23
C THR A 63 22.52 18.57 -11.41
N THR A 64 21.81 18.95 -12.47
CA THR A 64 21.83 18.26 -13.74
C THR A 64 23.29 18.04 -14.10
N THR A 65 23.68 16.78 -14.28
CA THR A 65 24.89 16.39 -14.98
C THR A 65 24.75 16.83 -16.45
N ASN A 66 24.84 18.15 -16.69
CA ASN A 66 25.43 18.68 -17.92
C ASN A 66 26.89 19.01 -17.59
N ILE A 67 27.67 17.94 -17.38
CA ILE A 67 29.14 17.98 -17.36
C ILE A 67 29.70 18.14 -18.79
N SER A 68 28.86 18.27 -19.82
CA SER A 68 29.25 18.47 -21.22
C SER A 68 29.74 19.88 -21.57
N ASN A 69 29.52 20.92 -20.75
CA ASN A 69 29.90 22.30 -21.08
C ASN A 69 31.03 22.92 -20.22
N ILE A 70 31.85 22.10 -19.54
CA ILE A 70 33.11 22.58 -18.92
C ILE A 70 34.30 22.08 -19.75
N ARG A 71 34.34 22.48 -21.01
CA ARG A 71 35.61 22.59 -21.73
C ARG A 71 35.73 24.04 -22.19
N ASN A 72 36.76 24.69 -21.65
CA ASN A 72 37.41 25.89 -22.15
C ASN A 72 36.81 27.25 -21.71
N THR A 73 37.09 27.66 -20.48
CA THR A 73 37.71 28.97 -20.24
C THR A 73 38.79 28.83 -19.17
N THR A 74 39.96 29.35 -19.50
CA THR A 74 41.21 29.24 -18.77
C THR A 74 41.21 30.04 -17.46
N ASN A 75 41.93 29.50 -16.48
CA ASN A 75 42.61 30.20 -15.38
C ASN A 75 41.72 30.99 -14.40
N ASP A 76 41.17 30.28 -13.42
CA ASP A 76 41.14 30.73 -12.02
C ASP A 76 41.08 29.51 -11.10
N LYS A 77 42.25 28.92 -10.87
CA LYS A 77 42.43 27.84 -9.89
C LYS A 77 42.85 28.50 -8.58
N ASN A 78 41.92 28.62 -7.64
CA ASN A 78 42.10 28.31 -6.22
C ASN A 78 40.84 28.72 -5.45
N ASN A 79 40.25 27.75 -4.70
CA ASN A 79 39.13 27.87 -3.76
C ASN A 79 37.71 27.45 -4.22
N LYS A 80 37.53 26.25 -4.79
CA LYS A 80 36.20 25.60 -5.03
C LYS A 80 36.15 24.07 -4.82
N ASN A 81 37.10 23.45 -4.12
CA ASN A 81 37.26 21.98 -4.14
C ASN A 81 36.55 21.21 -3.00
N SER A 82 35.84 21.87 -2.08
CA SER A 82 35.16 21.24 -0.93
C SER A 82 33.64 21.13 -1.08
N SER A 83 32.99 22.01 -1.83
CA SER A 83 31.53 21.98 -2.05
C SER A 83 31.09 20.94 -3.09
N THR A 84 31.92 20.67 -4.09
CA THR A 84 31.60 19.74 -5.20
C THR A 84 31.54 18.27 -4.76
N ASN A 85 32.42 17.84 -3.85
CA ASN A 85 32.44 16.47 -3.31
C ASN A 85 31.19 16.15 -2.48
N ASN A 86 30.72 17.12 -1.68
CA ASN A 86 29.50 16.96 -0.89
C ASN A 86 28.24 16.95 -1.77
N THR A 87 28.20 17.71 -2.86
CA THR A 87 27.08 17.66 -3.83
C THR A 87 27.04 16.32 -4.57
N ALA A 88 28.19 15.81 -5.01
CA ALA A 88 28.28 14.50 -5.67
C ALA A 88 27.82 13.35 -4.76
N ASN A 89 28.26 13.34 -3.50
CA ASN A 89 27.85 12.34 -2.51
C ASN A 89 26.33 12.36 -2.27
N ASN A 90 25.71 13.54 -2.20
CA ASN A 90 24.27 13.67 -2.01
C ASN A 90 23.45 13.15 -3.20
N ILE A 91 23.96 13.28 -4.43
CA ILE A 91 23.29 12.78 -5.64
C ILE A 91 23.26 11.24 -5.64
N VAL A 92 24.40 10.60 -5.35
CA VAL A 92 24.50 9.14 -5.28
C VAL A 92 23.59 8.57 -4.20
N ILE A 93 23.57 9.20 -3.01
CA ILE A 93 22.69 8.80 -1.90
C ILE A 93 21.22 8.94 -2.30
N LYS A 94 20.83 10.05 -2.92
CA LYS A 94 19.45 10.27 -3.40
C LYS A 94 19.02 9.19 -4.38
N GLU A 95 19.87 8.87 -5.35
CA GLU A 95 19.56 7.86 -6.38
C GLU A 95 19.42 6.47 -5.76
N TYR A 96 20.34 6.09 -4.85
CA TYR A 96 20.29 4.81 -4.15
C TYR A 96 19.04 4.68 -3.28
N ILE A 97 18.75 5.67 -2.44
CA ILE A 97 17.56 5.65 -1.56
C ILE A 97 16.28 5.70 -2.38
N GLY A 98 16.22 6.53 -3.42
CA GLY A 98 15.08 6.64 -4.31
C GLY A 98 14.76 5.31 -5.01
N LYS A 99 15.78 4.67 -5.59
CA LYS A 99 15.64 3.34 -6.19
C LYS A 99 15.21 2.29 -5.18
N LYS A 100 15.81 2.27 -3.97
CA LYS A 100 15.46 1.33 -2.91
C LYS A 100 14.02 1.48 -2.44
N LEU A 101 13.56 2.72 -2.25
CA LEU A 101 12.19 3.04 -1.88
C LEU A 101 11.20 2.56 -2.95
N ILE A 102 11.43 2.95 -4.21
CA ILE A 102 10.55 2.60 -5.33
C ILE A 102 10.49 1.09 -5.53
N ASN A 103 11.63 0.40 -5.53
CA ASN A 103 11.68 -1.06 -5.66
C ASN A 103 10.89 -1.73 -4.53
N LYS A 104 11.10 -1.33 -3.28
CA LYS A 104 10.38 -1.92 -2.15
C LYS A 104 8.85 -1.74 -2.26
N LEU A 105 8.39 -0.55 -2.66
CA LEU A 105 6.95 -0.27 -2.81
C LEU A 105 6.34 -1.01 -4.01
N TYR A 106 7.10 -1.18 -5.09
CA TYR A 106 6.72 -1.96 -6.26
C TYR A 106 6.61 -3.46 -5.92
N ASP A 107 7.60 -4.01 -5.20
CA ASP A 107 7.60 -5.42 -4.78
C ASP A 107 6.43 -5.73 -3.83
N MET A 108 6.06 -4.77 -2.97
CA MET A 108 4.85 -4.84 -2.15
C MET A 108 3.55 -4.72 -2.96
N GLY A 109 3.60 -4.24 -4.20
CA GLY A 109 2.42 -4.02 -5.05
C GLY A 109 1.59 -2.78 -4.68
N ILE A 110 2.16 -1.83 -3.93
CA ILE A 110 1.48 -0.58 -3.58
C ILE A 110 1.48 0.39 -4.77
N ILE A 111 2.53 0.31 -5.60
CA ILE A 111 2.68 1.12 -6.81
C ILE A 111 2.76 0.21 -8.03
N GLU A 112 2.09 0.61 -9.11
CA GLU A 112 2.11 -0.09 -10.40
C GLU A 112 3.33 0.26 -11.27
N GLU A 113 3.78 1.52 -11.25
CA GLU A 113 4.91 2.01 -12.03
C GLU A 113 6.10 2.42 -11.15
N LYS A 114 7.33 2.16 -11.59
CA LYS A 114 8.54 2.54 -10.85
C LYS A 114 8.90 4.03 -10.99
N LYS A 115 8.00 4.92 -10.59
CA LYS A 115 8.14 6.39 -10.67
C LYS A 115 8.01 7.03 -9.29
N LEU A 116 8.86 8.03 -9.01
CA LEU A 116 8.82 8.75 -7.73
C LEU A 116 7.51 9.56 -7.55
N SER A 117 6.90 10.00 -8.65
CA SER A 117 5.63 10.75 -8.64
C SER A 117 4.48 9.95 -8.03
N GLU A 118 4.46 8.64 -8.22
CA GLU A 118 3.42 7.77 -7.67
C GLU A 118 3.56 7.61 -6.15
N CYS A 119 4.77 7.66 -5.61
CA CYS A 119 5.01 7.60 -4.16
C CYS A 119 4.29 8.72 -3.40
N LEU A 120 4.11 9.90 -4.03
CA LEU A 120 3.39 11.01 -3.42
C LEU A 120 1.88 10.77 -3.37
N LYS A 121 1.33 10.07 -4.37
CA LYS A 121 -0.11 9.80 -4.51
C LYS A 121 -0.60 8.67 -3.60
N ILE A 122 0.29 7.81 -3.09
CA ILE A 122 -0.06 6.66 -2.23
C ILE A 122 -1.05 7.03 -1.13
N THR A 123 -2.10 6.25 -1.00
CA THR A 123 -3.12 6.41 0.04
C THR A 123 -3.18 5.20 0.97
N VAL A 124 -3.90 5.33 2.08
CA VAL A 124 -4.18 4.20 2.99
C VAL A 124 -4.97 3.10 2.27
N SER A 125 -5.80 3.46 1.29
CA SER A 125 -6.57 2.49 0.51
C SER A 125 -5.66 1.52 -0.23
N ASP A 126 -4.50 1.95 -0.69
CA ASP A 126 -3.59 1.09 -1.47
C ASP A 126 -2.97 0.00 -0.59
N PHE A 127 -2.71 0.29 0.69
CA PHE A 127 -2.35 -0.73 1.68
C PHE A 127 -3.52 -1.67 1.99
N CYS A 128 -4.74 -1.13 2.12
CA CYS A 128 -5.92 -1.97 2.37
C CYS A 128 -6.19 -2.95 1.23
N LYS A 129 -5.96 -2.56 -0.03
CA LYS A 129 -6.08 -3.44 -1.20
C LYS A 129 -5.10 -4.61 -1.19
N ARG A 130 -3.92 -4.46 -0.57
CA ARG A 130 -2.90 -5.51 -0.44
C ARG A 130 -3.15 -6.49 0.71
N ARG A 131 -4.23 -6.32 1.48
CA ARG A 131 -4.62 -7.29 2.52
C ARG A 131 -5.12 -8.58 1.90
N LEU A 132 -4.81 -9.71 2.53
CA LEU A 132 -5.15 -11.04 2.02
C LEU A 132 -6.64 -11.22 1.64
N PRO A 133 -7.64 -10.84 2.46
CA PRO A 133 -9.06 -11.00 2.08
C PRO A 133 -9.44 -10.23 0.81
N ILE A 134 -8.84 -9.05 0.62
CA ILE A 134 -9.14 -8.18 -0.53
C ILE A 134 -8.46 -8.72 -1.79
N VAL A 135 -7.21 -9.17 -1.67
CA VAL A 135 -6.47 -9.79 -2.79
C VAL A 135 -7.19 -11.04 -3.31
N ILE A 136 -7.69 -11.88 -2.41
CA ILE A 136 -8.41 -13.12 -2.78
C ILE A 136 -9.73 -12.83 -3.49
N ALA A 137 -10.45 -11.81 -3.04
CA ALA A 137 -11.66 -11.35 -3.73
C ALA A 137 -11.33 -10.80 -5.13
N HIS A 138 -10.23 -10.06 -5.28
CA HIS A 138 -9.77 -9.59 -6.59
C HIS A 138 -9.34 -10.73 -7.53
N LYS A 139 -8.74 -11.80 -6.99
CA LYS A 139 -8.39 -13.04 -7.74
C LYS A 139 -9.62 -13.90 -8.09
N LYS A 140 -10.84 -13.43 -7.77
CA LYS A 140 -12.11 -14.14 -7.99
C LYS A 140 -12.19 -15.52 -7.32
N MET A 141 -11.41 -15.76 -6.27
CA MET A 141 -11.53 -16.97 -5.46
C MET A 141 -12.78 -16.91 -4.55
N VAL A 142 -13.19 -15.70 -4.19
CA VAL A 142 -14.36 -15.45 -3.33
C VAL A 142 -15.11 -14.25 -3.89
N GLU A 143 -16.44 -14.29 -3.86
CA GLU A 143 -17.29 -13.22 -4.41
C GLU A 143 -17.40 -11.99 -3.48
N ASN A 144 -17.44 -12.22 -2.17
CA ASN A 144 -17.70 -11.17 -1.17
C ASN A 144 -16.54 -11.01 -0.20
N TYR A 145 -16.18 -9.76 0.11
CA TYR A 145 -15.11 -9.43 1.05
C TYR A 145 -15.37 -9.97 2.46
N LYS A 146 -16.64 -9.99 2.90
CA LYS A 146 -17.01 -10.51 4.23
C LYS A 146 -16.73 -11.99 4.36
N ASP A 147 -17.00 -12.76 3.31
CA ASP A 147 -16.79 -14.21 3.34
C ASP A 147 -15.32 -14.54 3.13
N ALA A 148 -14.60 -13.75 2.32
CA ALA A 148 -13.15 -13.85 2.20
C ALA A 148 -12.46 -13.68 3.57
N ASP A 149 -12.91 -12.70 4.36
CA ASP A 149 -12.37 -12.47 5.69
C ASP A 149 -12.62 -13.65 6.64
N LYS A 150 -13.84 -14.22 6.64
CA LYS A 150 -14.15 -15.45 7.40
C LYS A 150 -13.29 -16.64 6.97
N PHE A 151 -13.12 -16.85 5.66
CA PHE A 151 -12.32 -17.96 5.15
C PHE A 151 -10.85 -17.86 5.54
N VAL A 152 -10.31 -16.64 5.62
CA VAL A 152 -8.97 -16.39 6.16
C VAL A 152 -8.96 -16.70 7.66
N GLN A 153 -9.89 -16.16 8.45
CA GLN A 153 -9.94 -16.41 9.90
C GLN A 153 -10.05 -17.90 10.26
N HIS A 154 -10.79 -18.68 9.46
CA HIS A 154 -10.92 -20.12 9.64
C HIS A 154 -9.70 -20.93 9.14
N GLY A 155 -8.72 -20.29 8.49
CA GLY A 155 -7.50 -20.95 8.01
C GLY A 155 -7.73 -21.85 6.79
N HIS A 156 -8.66 -21.49 5.91
CA HIS A 156 -8.89 -22.23 4.66
C HIS A 156 -7.94 -21.83 3.53
N ILE A 157 -7.16 -20.78 3.73
CA ILE A 157 -6.26 -20.22 2.72
C ILE A 157 -4.82 -20.43 3.17
N LYS A 158 -3.98 -20.80 2.21
CA LYS A 158 -2.52 -20.83 2.38
C LYS A 158 -1.84 -19.93 1.36
N VAL A 159 -0.69 -19.40 1.76
CA VAL A 159 0.18 -18.60 0.90
C VAL A 159 1.50 -19.35 0.79
N GLY A 160 1.79 -19.91 -0.38
CA GLY A 160 2.92 -20.83 -0.55
C GLY A 160 2.69 -22.12 0.23
N THR A 161 3.49 -22.32 1.29
CA THR A 161 3.45 -23.51 2.15
C THR A 161 2.73 -23.27 3.48
N GLU A 162 2.55 -22.00 3.88
CA GLU A 162 2.04 -21.64 5.20
C GLU A 162 0.54 -21.35 5.14
N VAL A 163 -0.21 -21.88 6.12
CA VAL A 163 -1.62 -21.56 6.31
C VAL A 163 -1.71 -20.23 7.05
N VAL A 164 -2.49 -19.29 6.52
CA VAL A 164 -2.62 -17.95 7.09
C VAL A 164 -3.99 -17.78 7.71
N SER A 165 -4.00 -17.46 9.01
CA SER A 165 -5.23 -17.17 9.76
C SER A 165 -5.49 -15.67 9.93
N ASP A 166 -4.46 -14.83 9.81
CA ASP A 166 -4.56 -13.40 10.08
C ASP A 166 -5.02 -12.58 8.86
N PRO A 167 -6.20 -11.92 8.89
CA PRO A 167 -6.71 -11.15 7.75
C PRO A 167 -5.99 -9.81 7.53
N SER A 168 -5.14 -9.41 8.48
CA SER A 168 -4.38 -8.16 8.43
C SER A 168 -3.02 -8.32 7.75
N ILE A 169 -2.65 -9.53 7.30
CA ILE A 169 -1.41 -9.74 6.56
C ILE A 169 -1.44 -9.00 5.23
N LEU A 170 -0.31 -8.41 4.86
CA LEU A 170 -0.12 -7.76 3.55
C LEU A 170 0.61 -8.71 2.62
N ILE A 171 0.06 -8.89 1.42
CA ILE A 171 0.61 -9.79 0.41
C ILE A 171 1.47 -8.98 -0.57
N SER A 172 2.71 -9.41 -0.79
CA SER A 172 3.57 -8.84 -1.84
C SER A 172 3.08 -9.25 -3.22
N LYS A 173 3.50 -8.53 -4.26
CA LYS A 173 3.11 -8.85 -5.65
C LYS A 173 3.57 -10.26 -6.04
N SER A 174 4.75 -10.68 -5.61
CA SER A 174 5.27 -12.03 -5.84
C SER A 174 4.51 -13.12 -5.08
N ALA A 175 4.08 -12.85 -3.84
CA ALA A 175 3.40 -13.85 -3.01
C ALA A 175 1.96 -14.16 -3.49
N GLU A 176 1.35 -13.26 -4.28
CA GLU A 176 -0.02 -13.36 -4.77
C GLU A 176 -0.27 -14.57 -5.69
N GLU A 177 0.74 -14.97 -6.46
CA GLU A 177 0.67 -16.13 -7.34
C GLU A 177 0.53 -17.43 -6.55
N TYR A 178 1.13 -17.48 -5.35
CA TYR A 178 1.18 -18.67 -4.50
C TYR A 178 -0.01 -18.80 -3.54
N ILE A 179 -1.03 -17.93 -3.65
CA ILE A 179 -2.26 -18.06 -2.87
C ILE A 179 -3.07 -19.24 -3.42
N LYS A 180 -3.37 -20.21 -2.55
CA LYS A 180 -4.17 -21.41 -2.84
C LYS A 180 -5.09 -21.74 -1.66
N TRP A 181 -6.10 -22.57 -1.92
CA TRP A 181 -6.86 -23.21 -0.84
C TRP A 181 -5.98 -24.23 -0.11
N LYS A 182 -6.15 -24.32 1.21
CA LYS A 182 -5.49 -25.33 2.05
C LYS A 182 -6.02 -26.72 1.68
N GLU A 183 -5.12 -27.69 1.54
CA GLU A 183 -5.45 -29.11 1.36
C GLU A 183 -6.21 -29.64 2.59
N GLY A 184 -7.24 -30.45 2.36
CA GLY A 184 -8.19 -30.88 3.40
C GLY A 184 -9.24 -29.83 3.80
N SER A 185 -9.24 -28.64 3.19
CA SER A 185 -10.33 -27.68 3.36
C SER A 185 -11.62 -28.20 2.74
N LYS A 186 -12.73 -28.09 3.48
CA LYS A 186 -14.08 -28.40 2.97
C LYS A 186 -14.42 -27.59 1.70
N ILE A 187 -13.88 -26.38 1.60
CA ILE A 187 -14.07 -25.51 0.44
C ILE A 187 -13.30 -26.04 -0.76
N LYS A 188 -12.06 -26.51 -0.57
CA LYS A 188 -11.27 -27.14 -1.64
C LYS A 188 -11.98 -28.39 -2.14
N ARG A 189 -12.41 -29.27 -1.23
CA ARG A 189 -13.15 -30.48 -1.61
C ARG A 189 -14.40 -30.18 -2.42
N LYS A 190 -15.22 -29.22 -1.98
CA LYS A 190 -16.41 -28.79 -2.73
C LYS A 190 -16.06 -28.19 -4.10
N LEU A 191 -14.94 -27.47 -4.19
CA LEU A 191 -14.46 -26.93 -5.46
C LEU A 191 -14.07 -28.07 -6.40
N ASP A 192 -13.29 -29.04 -5.92
CA ASP A 192 -12.86 -30.21 -6.71
C ASP A 192 -14.06 -31.07 -7.13
N GLU A 193 -15.07 -31.22 -6.26
CA GLU A 193 -16.37 -31.88 -6.55
C GLU A 193 -17.10 -31.20 -7.72
N ILE A 194 -17.06 -29.87 -7.78
CA ILE A 194 -17.69 -29.11 -8.88
C ILE A 194 -16.91 -29.26 -10.19
N HIS A 195 -15.58 -29.33 -10.12
CA HIS A 195 -14.73 -29.50 -11.30
C HIS A 195 -14.69 -30.96 -11.79
N GLY A 196 -15.04 -31.93 -10.93
CA GLY A 196 -14.96 -33.36 -11.22
C GLY A 196 -13.58 -33.96 -10.96
N ASP A 197 -12.70 -33.23 -10.27
CA ASP A 197 -11.29 -33.60 -10.02
C ASP A 197 -11.08 -34.18 -8.61
N VAL A 198 -12.13 -34.75 -8.01
CA VAL A 198 -12.05 -35.29 -6.64
C VAL A 198 -11.24 -36.57 -6.64
N ASP A 199 -10.05 -36.49 -6.05
CA ASP A 199 -9.27 -37.67 -5.66
C ASP A 199 -9.48 -37.96 -4.18
N ASP A 200 -10.17 -39.05 -3.86
CA ASP A 200 -10.49 -39.47 -2.49
C ASP A 200 -9.22 -39.76 -1.66
N PHE A 201 -8.08 -40.08 -2.29
CA PHE A 201 -6.82 -40.31 -1.58
C PHE A 201 -6.23 -39.05 -0.94
N GLU A 202 -6.50 -37.85 -1.48
CA GLU A 202 -6.03 -36.59 -0.88
C GLU A 202 -6.78 -36.20 0.40
N TYR A 203 -7.90 -36.87 0.70
CA TYR A 203 -8.85 -36.48 1.75
C TYR A 203 -9.04 -37.53 2.87
N LEU A 204 -8.29 -38.64 2.85
CA LEU A 204 -8.17 -39.63 3.93
C LEU A 204 -7.27 -39.11 5.07
#